data_AF-A0A523VQ18-F1
#
_entry.id   AF-A0A523VQ18-F1
#
_cell.length_a   1.000
_cell.length_b   1.000
_cell.length_c   1.000
_cell.angle_alpha   90.00
_cell.angle_beta   90.00
_cell.angle_gamma   90.00
#
_symmetry.space_group_name_H-M   'P 1'
#
loop_
_entity.id
_entity.type
_entity.pdbx_description
1 polymer ?
#
loop_
_entity_poly.entity_id
_entity_poly.type
_entity_poly.pdbx_seq_one_letter_code
_entity_poly.pdbx_strand_id
1 'polypeptide(L)'
;MNNKFSPEIQAEINDIISKIQNWKNFFNYKIEFYFDGWAIFLREKNAYPRYITIFKSYNTRTFSIKSFEVYLKDFQKEEFKELYFIDNISTKNDLLKELKDIIYGKDLIQEVSKLYNNTFLN
;
A
#
# COMPACT_ATOMS: atom_id res chain seq x y z
N MET A 1 9.46 -8.14 -24.10
CA MET A 1 8.71 -8.73 -22.96
C MET A 1 9.63 -9.71 -22.26
N ASN A 2 10.30 -9.32 -21.18
CA ASN A 2 11.17 -10.22 -20.38
C ASN A 2 11.24 -9.86 -18.88
N ASN A 3 10.61 -8.77 -18.42
CA ASN A 3 10.80 -8.31 -17.04
C ASN A 3 9.93 -9.00 -15.99
N LYS A 4 8.72 -9.46 -16.31
CA LYS A 4 7.76 -9.94 -15.28
C LYS A 4 8.26 -11.15 -14.48
N PHE A 5 9.07 -11.99 -15.10
CA PHE A 5 9.60 -13.22 -14.51
C PHE A 5 11.10 -13.14 -14.23
N SER A 6 11.71 -11.95 -14.31
CA SER A 6 13.14 -11.83 -14.05
C SER A 6 13.45 -12.33 -12.62
N PRO A 7 14.53 -13.11 -12.42
CA PRO A 7 14.92 -13.57 -11.10
C PRO A 7 15.09 -12.43 -10.10
N GLU A 8 15.57 -11.27 -10.56
CA GLU A 8 15.79 -10.08 -9.74
C GLU A 8 14.47 -9.50 -9.22
N ILE A 9 13.45 -9.38 -10.08
CA ILE A 9 12.13 -8.89 -9.70
C ILE A 9 11.44 -9.87 -8.74
N GLN A 10 11.54 -11.17 -9.00
CA GLN A 10 10.99 -12.16 -8.09
C GLN A 10 11.70 -12.15 -6.73
N ALA A 11 13.02 -12.02 -6.70
CA ALA A 11 13.79 -11.90 -5.47
C ALA A 11 13.39 -10.65 -4.66
N GLU A 12 13.20 -9.51 -5.32
CA GLU A 12 12.74 -8.27 -4.68
C GLU A 12 11.35 -8.43 -4.08
N ILE A 13 10.40 -8.98 -4.84
CA ILE A 13 9.03 -9.22 -4.38
C ILE A 13 9.03 -10.21 -3.21
N ASN A 14 9.77 -11.31 -3.31
CA ASN A 14 9.84 -12.33 -2.26
C ASN A 14 10.41 -11.77 -0.95
N ASP A 15 11.42 -10.91 -1.02
CA ASP A 15 11.97 -10.27 0.17
C ASP A 15 10.96 -9.33 0.83
N ILE A 16 10.22 -8.52 0.04
CA ILE A 16 9.15 -7.66 0.56
C ILE A 16 8.04 -8.51 1.21
N ILE A 17 7.63 -9.60 0.57
CA ILE A 17 6.62 -10.52 1.12
C ILE A 17 7.10 -11.14 2.43
N SER A 18 8.37 -11.56 2.52
CA SER A 18 8.92 -12.14 3.75
C SER A 18 8.75 -11.21 4.95
N LYS A 19 8.81 -9.89 4.75
CA LYS A 19 8.55 -8.89 5.78
C LYS A 19 7.06 -8.70 6.03
N ILE A 20 6.25 -8.67 4.98
CA ILE A 20 4.78 -8.59 5.08
C ILE A 20 4.21 -9.76 5.89
N GLN A 21 4.82 -10.95 5.82
CA GLN A 21 4.38 -12.13 6.57
C GLN A 21 4.35 -11.91 8.09
N ASN A 22 5.12 -10.96 8.63
CA ASN A 22 5.03 -10.57 10.03
C ASN A 22 3.65 -10.01 10.42
N TRP A 23 2.89 -9.50 9.44
CA TRP A 23 1.55 -8.95 9.62
C TRP A 23 0.46 -9.79 8.96
N LYS A 24 0.74 -11.07 8.63
CA LYS A 24 -0.22 -11.98 7.97
C LYS A 24 -1.54 -12.18 8.73
N ASN A 25 -1.54 -11.96 10.04
CA ASN A 25 -2.75 -12.06 10.86
C ASN A 25 -3.68 -10.85 10.68
N PHE A 26 -3.12 -9.69 10.31
CA PHE A 26 -3.87 -8.45 10.11
C PHE A 26 -4.30 -8.28 8.65
N PHE A 27 -3.48 -8.75 7.70
CA PHE A 27 -3.70 -8.52 6.27
C PHE A 27 -3.76 -9.82 5.46
N ASN A 28 -4.62 -9.83 4.45
CA ASN A 28 -4.45 -10.65 3.26
C ASN A 28 -3.57 -9.89 2.26
N TYR A 29 -2.77 -10.61 1.46
CA TYR A 29 -2.02 -9.98 0.39
C TYR A 29 -2.27 -10.64 -0.96
N LYS A 30 -2.15 -9.86 -2.03
CA LYS A 30 -2.23 -10.30 -3.43
C LYS A 30 -1.13 -9.61 -4.23
N ILE A 31 -0.54 -10.33 -5.16
CA ILE A 31 0.46 -9.78 -6.08
C ILE A 31 -0.17 -9.78 -7.48
N GLU A 32 -0.01 -8.68 -8.20
CA GLU A 32 -0.40 -8.61 -9.61
C GLU A 32 0.73 -8.05 -10.47
N PHE A 33 0.82 -8.55 -11.70
CA PHE A 33 1.84 -8.16 -12.66
C PHE A 33 1.20 -7.48 -13.86
N TYR A 34 1.41 -6.17 -13.98
CA TYR A 34 0.91 -5.34 -15.07
C TYR A 34 1.91 -5.29 -16.23
N PHE A 35 1.52 -4.66 -17.33
CA PHE A 35 2.42 -4.50 -18.47
C PHE A 35 3.65 -3.64 -18.13
N ASP A 36 3.46 -2.65 -17.28
CA ASP A 36 4.41 -1.59 -16.92
C ASP A 36 5.05 -1.75 -15.55
N GLY A 37 4.63 -2.72 -14.75
CA GLY A 37 5.15 -2.94 -13.39
C GLY A 37 4.48 -4.09 -12.65
N TRP A 38 4.68 -4.11 -11.33
CA TRP A 38 4.02 -5.04 -10.42
C TRP A 38 3.45 -4.29 -9.22
N ALA A 39 2.43 -4.87 -8.60
CA ALA A 39 1.86 -4.36 -7.36
C ALA A 39 1.70 -5.46 -6.31
N ILE A 40 1.86 -5.06 -5.05
CA ILE A 40 1.47 -5.85 -3.89
C ILE A 40 0.32 -5.11 -3.21
N PHE A 41 -0.79 -5.80 -3.07
CA PHE A 41 -1.99 -5.32 -2.41
C PHE A 41 -2.09 -5.95 -1.03
N LEU A 42 -2.42 -5.15 -0.03
CA LEU A 42 -2.65 -5.57 1.34
C LEU A 42 -4.04 -5.13 1.76
N ARG A 43 -4.90 -6.08 2.13
CA ARG A 43 -6.26 -5.81 2.60
C ARG A 43 -6.39 -6.26 4.04
N GLU A 44 -6.80 -5.37 4.93
CA GLU A 44 -7.07 -5.73 6.32
C GLU A 44 -8.19 -6.78 6.42
N LYS A 45 -8.06 -7.63 7.44
CA LYS A 45 -9.03 -8.68 7.78
C LYS A 45 -10.05 -8.17 8.81
N ASN A 46 -10.72 -7.07 8.51
CA ASN A 46 -11.76 -6.48 9.37
C ASN A 46 -12.99 -6.08 8.52
N ALA A 47 -14.03 -5.57 9.18
CA ALA A 47 -15.29 -5.17 8.53
C ALA A 47 -15.17 -3.85 7.71
N TYR A 48 -14.22 -2.99 8.07
CA TYR A 48 -13.97 -1.70 7.42
C TYR A 48 -12.48 -1.62 7.05
N PRO A 49 -12.06 -2.33 5.98
CA PRO A 49 -10.66 -2.60 5.76
C PRO A 49 -9.91 -1.40 5.23
N ARG A 50 -8.71 -1.19 5.77
CA ARG A 50 -7.68 -0.45 5.04
C ARG A 50 -7.15 -1.30 3.90
N TYR A 51 -6.89 -0.65 2.79
CA TYR A 51 -6.28 -1.23 1.61
C TYR A 51 -4.97 -0.50 1.32
N ILE A 52 -3.84 -1.19 1.38
CA ILE A 52 -2.51 -0.63 1.11
C ILE A 52 -2.00 -1.22 -0.20
N THR A 53 -1.55 -0.36 -1.10
CA THR A 53 -0.98 -0.77 -2.39
C THR A 53 0.47 -0.32 -2.46
N ILE A 54 1.36 -1.26 -2.76
CA ILE A 54 2.75 -0.99 -3.13
C ILE A 54 2.84 -1.21 -4.63
N PHE A 55 3.39 -0.26 -5.37
CA PHE A 55 3.60 -0.39 -6.81
C PHE A 55 5.02 0.00 -7.19
N LYS A 56 5.57 -0.72 -8.18
CA LYS A 56 6.83 -0.39 -8.83
C LYS A 56 6.77 -0.67 -10.32
N SER A 57 7.13 0.32 -11.13
CA SER A 57 7.28 0.15 -12.57
C SER A 57 8.54 -0.63 -12.90
N TYR A 58 8.51 -1.40 -13.99
CA TYR A 58 9.71 -2.05 -14.54
C TYR A 58 10.73 -1.05 -15.07
N ASN A 59 10.30 0.18 -15.40
CA ASN A 59 11.15 1.20 -15.99
C ASN A 59 11.75 2.15 -14.93
N THR A 60 11.28 2.07 -13.69
CA THR A 60 11.75 2.92 -12.59
C THR A 60 12.46 2.09 -11.53
N ARG A 61 13.34 2.74 -10.77
CA ARG A 61 14.02 2.12 -9.63
C ARG A 61 13.32 2.38 -8.30
N THR A 62 12.27 3.19 -8.32
CA THR A 62 11.54 3.67 -7.16
C THR A 62 10.25 2.90 -6.94
N PHE A 63 9.78 2.90 -5.69
CA PHE A 63 8.48 2.39 -5.28
C PHE A 63 7.51 3.54 -5.01
N SER A 64 6.23 3.23 -5.08
CA SER A 64 5.14 4.05 -4.56
C SER A 64 4.31 3.23 -3.58
N ILE A 65 3.73 3.91 -2.59
CA ILE A 65 2.82 3.31 -1.62
C ILE A 65 1.60 4.19 -1.44
N LYS A 66 0.42 3.57 -1.46
CA LYS A 66 -0.88 4.21 -1.24
C LYS A 66 -1.65 3.48 -0.15
N SER A 67 -2.40 4.20 0.67
CA SER A 67 -3.36 3.62 1.61
C SER A 67 -4.75 4.20 1.37
N PHE A 68 -5.75 3.34 1.48
CA PHE A 68 -7.16 3.67 1.27
C PHE A 68 -8.01 3.15 2.42
N GLU A 69 -9.03 3.91 2.78
CA GLU A 69 -10.17 3.42 3.54
C GLU A 69 -11.19 2.83 2.57
N VAL A 70 -11.67 1.62 2.87
CA VAL A 70 -12.72 0.96 2.09
C VAL A 70 -14.02 1.02 2.87
N TYR A 71 -15.06 1.55 2.23
CA TYR A 71 -16.41 1.60 2.77
C TYR A 71 -17.43 1.16 1.73
N LEU A 72 -18.61 0.72 2.20
CA LEU A 72 -19.70 0.34 1.33
C LEU A 72 -20.65 1.51 1.14
N LYS A 73 -20.74 2.02 -0.09
CA LYS A 73 -21.77 2.97 -0.46
C LYS A 73 -23.09 2.25 -0.65
N ASP A 74 -24.11 2.74 0.04
CA ASP A 74 -25.48 2.22 0.03
C ASP A 74 -25.56 0.70 0.29
N PHE A 75 -24.59 0.15 1.03
CA PHE A 75 -24.41 -1.29 1.28
C PHE A 75 -24.25 -2.17 0.03
N GLN A 76 -23.97 -1.58 -1.13
CA GLN A 76 -23.94 -2.31 -2.41
C GLN A 76 -22.58 -2.27 -3.10
N LYS A 77 -21.83 -1.16 -3.00
CA LYS A 77 -20.61 -0.96 -3.77
C LYS A 77 -19.45 -0.52 -2.87
N GLU A 78 -18.31 -1.19 -3.00
CA GLU A 78 -17.07 -0.71 -2.38
C GLU A 78 -16.64 0.61 -3.04
N GLU A 79 -16.44 1.62 -2.21
CA GLU A 79 -15.74 2.85 -2.56
C GLU A 79 -14.44 2.95 -1.77
N PHE A 80 -13.47 3.64 -2.37
CA PHE A 80 -12.11 3.75 -1.87
C PHE A 80 -11.80 5.23 -1.66
N LYS A 81 -11.55 5.62 -0.42
CA LYS A 81 -11.06 6.96 -0.08
C LYS A 81 -9.57 6.89 0.16
N GLU A 82 -8.78 7.63 -0.63
CA GLU A 82 -7.33 7.72 -0.41
C GLU A 82 -7.05 8.42 0.94
N LEU A 83 -6.28 7.75 1.80
CA LEU A 83 -5.82 8.28 3.09
C LEU A 83 -4.40 8.84 2.97
N TYR A 84 -3.58 8.16 2.18
CA TYR A 84 -2.16 8.39 2.14
C TYR A 84 -1.53 8.02 0.81
N PHE A 85 -0.52 8.79 0.41
CA PHE A 85 0.28 8.52 -0.77
C PHE A 85 1.70 9.02 -0.58
N ILE A 86 2.67 8.18 -0.90
CA ILE A 86 4.04 8.57 -1.18
C ILE A 86 4.46 7.94 -2.52
N ASP A 87 5.13 8.75 -3.33
CA ASP A 87 5.84 8.31 -4.53
C ASP A 87 7.35 8.40 -4.36
N ASN A 88 8.09 7.83 -5.31
CA ASN A 88 9.53 7.98 -5.47
C ASN A 88 10.37 7.47 -4.29
N ILE A 89 9.90 6.43 -3.58
CA ILE A 89 10.66 5.76 -2.53
C ILE A 89 11.85 5.03 -3.17
N SER A 90 13.06 5.47 -2.85
CA SER A 90 14.26 5.07 -3.60
C SER A 90 14.84 3.73 -3.17
N THR A 91 14.57 3.28 -1.94
CA THR A 91 15.12 2.03 -1.42
C THR A 91 14.03 1.15 -0.84
N LYS A 92 14.27 -0.16 -0.89
CA LYS A 92 13.42 -1.16 -0.24
C LYS A 92 13.34 -0.95 1.28
N ASN A 93 14.42 -0.52 1.93
CA ASN A 93 14.42 -0.29 3.37
C ASN A 93 13.50 0.87 3.75
N ASP A 94 13.51 1.95 2.96
CA ASP A 94 12.60 3.08 3.15
C ASP A 94 11.16 2.65 2.91
N LEU A 95 10.89 1.84 1.88
CA LEU A 95 9.58 1.26 1.63
C LEU A 95 9.08 0.44 2.83
N LEU A 96 9.92 -0.43 3.38
CA LEU A 96 9.53 -1.29 4.50
C LEU A 96 9.30 -0.50 5.78
N LYS A 97 10.09 0.55 6.02
CA LYS A 97 9.86 1.50 7.11
C LYS A 97 8.52 2.22 6.92
N GLU A 98 8.27 2.74 5.73
CA GLU A 98 7.04 3.46 5.41
C GLU A 98 5.80 2.56 5.54
N LEU A 99 5.87 1.35 5.00
CA LEU A 99 4.82 0.34 5.15
C LEU A 99 4.54 0.03 6.62
N LYS A 100 5.60 -0.15 7.43
CA LYS A 100 5.46 -0.39 8.86
C LYS A 100 4.72 0.77 9.53
N ASP A 101 5.12 2.01 9.25
CA ASP A 101 4.50 3.20 9.85
C ASP A 101 3.01 3.33 9.45
N ILE A 102 2.66 3.03 8.19
CA ILE A 102 1.26 2.97 7.72
C ILE A 102 0.47 1.88 8.47
N ILE A 103 1.04 0.67 8.60
CA ILE A 103 0.38 -0.42 9.36
C ILE A 103 0.08 0.02 10.79
N TYR A 104 0.99 0.77 11.42
CA TYR A 104 0.81 1.36 12.76
C TYR A 104 -0.06 2.63 12.80
N GLY A 105 -0.66 3.04 11.67
CA GLY A 105 -1.69 4.07 11.61
C GLY A 105 -1.20 5.47 11.25
N LYS A 106 0.01 5.62 10.69
CA LYS A 106 0.50 6.91 10.19
C LYS A 106 -0.47 7.57 9.21
N ASP A 107 -1.06 6.78 8.32
CA ASP A 107 -2.07 7.22 7.35
C ASP A 107 -3.33 7.79 8.03
N LEU A 108 -3.87 7.07 9.01
CA LEU A 108 -5.04 7.48 9.78
C LEU A 108 -4.79 8.77 10.57
N ILE A 109 -3.65 8.86 11.27
CA ILE A 109 -3.30 10.04 12.07
C ILE A 109 -3.20 11.28 11.18
N GLN A 110 -2.59 11.15 10.01
CA GLN A 110 -2.48 12.26 9.07
C GLN A 110 -3.84 12.70 8.54
N GLU A 111 -4.72 11.77 8.19
CA GLU A 111 -6.06 12.10 7.72
C GLU A 111 -6.87 12.82 8.80
N VAL A 112 -6.85 12.32 10.04
CA VAL A 112 -7.53 12.97 11.17
C VAL A 112 -6.98 14.38 11.42
N SER A 113 -5.66 14.56 11.34
CA SER A 113 -5.03 15.88 11.49
C SER A 113 -5.47 16.85 10.39
N LYS A 114 -5.57 16.41 9.13
CA LYS A 114 -6.09 17.23 8.02
C LYS A 114 -7.53 17.64 8.26
N LEU A 115 -8.39 16.69 8.65
CA LEU A 115 -9.80 16.94 8.93
C LEU A 115 -9.98 17.94 10.09
N TYR A 116 -9.20 17.79 11.15
CA TYR A 116 -9.23 18.71 12.29
C TYR A 116 -8.88 20.14 11.86
N ASN A 117 -7.77 20.31 11.14
CA ASN A 117 -7.34 21.63 10.67
C ASN A 117 -8.39 22.26 9.74
N ASN A 118 -8.99 21.47 8.85
CA ASN A 118 -10.00 21.98 7.92
C ASN A 118 -11.33 22.38 8.59
N THR A 119 -11.66 21.78 9.73
CA THR A 119 -12.96 21.98 10.39
C THR A 119 -12.91 23.06 11.46
N PHE A 120 -11.77 23.20 12.15
CA PHE A 120 -11.68 24.03 13.36
C PHE A 120 -10.66 25.17 13.28
N LEU A 121 -9.75 25.17 12.28
CA LEU A 121 -8.72 26.20 12.13
C LEU A 121 -8.85 27.03 10.84
N ASN A 122 -9.78 26.68 9.95
CA ASN A 122 -10.21 27.47 8.79
C ASN A 122 -11.55 28.15 9.10
#